data_AF-A0A4P9WRD3-F1
#
_entry.id   AF-A0A4P9WRD3-F1
#
_cell.length_a   1.000
_cell.length_b   1.000
_cell.length_c   1.000
_cell.angle_alpha   90.00
_cell.angle_beta   90.00
_cell.angle_gamma   90.00
#
_symmetry.space_group_name_H-M   'P 1'
#
loop_
_entity.id
_entity.type
_entity.pdbx_description
1 polymer ?
#
loop_
_entity_poly.entity_id
_entity_poly.type
_entity_poly.pdbx_seq_one_letter_code
_entity_poly.pdbx_strand_id
1 'polypeptide(L)'
;LGICRDKRHKRAPSGAMRVSIRKKRKHELGRQPAMTKIGARRVHTVRVRGGNEKQRALRLDVGNFAWGSENATKKVRIIRVVYNPTNNELVRTNTLVKGCIVEIDATPFRQWYENRYAVALGRKANFKMHEGEEDPLTKARGKKVSHLM
;
A
#
# COMPACT_ATOMS: atom_id res chain seq x y z
N LEU A 1 -14.07 16.77 23.95
CA LEU A 1 -12.66 16.81 23.46
C LEU A 1 -11.98 15.50 23.86
N GLY A 2 -11.66 14.64 22.88
CA GLY A 2 -11.12 13.29 23.12
C GLY A 2 -9.60 13.25 23.30
N ILE A 3 -8.94 12.46 22.46
CA ILE A 3 -7.47 12.31 22.42
C ILE A 3 -6.82 13.69 22.20
N CYS A 4 -5.75 13.98 22.93
CA CYS A 4 -5.03 15.25 22.88
C CYS A 4 -3.54 15.02 22.57
N ARG A 5 -2.93 15.91 21.80
CA ARG A 5 -1.52 15.85 21.38
C ARG A 5 -0.61 16.87 22.09
N ASP A 6 -1.10 17.47 23.17
CA ASP A 6 -0.31 18.38 23.98
C ASP A 6 0.77 17.61 24.77
N LYS A 7 1.84 18.28 25.17
CA LYS A 7 2.90 17.68 26.02
C LYS A 7 2.69 17.97 27.52
N ARG A 8 1.69 18.77 27.87
CA ARG A 8 1.54 19.34 29.23
C ARG A 8 0.97 18.33 30.21
N HIS A 9 0.20 17.36 29.72
CA HIS A 9 -0.29 16.24 30.51
C HIS A 9 0.81 15.21 30.87
N LYS A 10 2.01 15.31 30.30
CA LYS A 10 3.17 14.47 30.65
C LYS A 10 4.03 15.16 31.72
N ARG A 11 4.81 14.37 32.47
CA ARG A 11 5.76 14.87 33.47
C ARG A 11 6.84 15.75 32.83
N ALA A 12 7.45 16.64 33.62
CA ALA A 12 8.64 17.37 33.22
C ALA A 12 9.85 16.43 33.08
N PRO A 13 10.93 16.85 32.40
CA PRO A 13 12.18 16.08 32.35
C PRO A 13 12.75 15.75 33.74
N SER A 14 12.53 16.63 34.73
CA SER A 14 12.89 16.40 36.14
C SER A 14 11.99 15.37 36.85
N GLY A 15 10.96 14.83 36.20
CA GLY A 15 9.96 13.96 36.82
C GLY A 15 8.82 14.69 37.53
N ALA A 16 8.91 16.00 37.73
CA ALA A 16 7.88 16.79 38.39
C ALA A 16 6.52 16.73 37.65
N MET A 17 5.44 16.62 38.42
CA MET A 17 4.08 16.66 37.89
C MET A 17 3.74 18.10 37.48
N ARG A 18 3.21 18.28 36.27
CA ARG A 18 2.83 19.60 35.75
C ARG A 18 1.38 19.90 36.12
N VAL A 19 1.13 21.11 36.63
CA VAL A 19 -0.22 21.59 36.90
C VAL A 19 -0.94 21.93 35.60
N SER A 20 -2.22 21.57 35.50
CA SER A 20 -3.05 21.90 34.34
C SER A 20 -3.52 23.36 34.41
N ILE A 21 -2.94 24.21 33.57
CA ILE A 21 -3.24 25.66 33.55
C ILE A 21 -4.49 25.97 32.69
N ARG A 22 -4.87 25.08 31.78
CA ARG A 22 -5.98 25.31 30.83
C ARG A 22 -6.66 24.02 30.39
N LYS A 23 -7.91 24.15 29.93
CA LYS A 23 -8.66 23.06 29.26
C LYS A 23 -8.05 22.74 27.87
N LYS A 24 -8.29 21.53 27.38
CA LYS A 24 -7.86 21.06 26.03
C LYS A 24 -8.33 22.01 24.92
N ARG A 25 -7.48 22.30 23.93
CA ARG A 25 -7.83 23.18 22.80
C ARG A 25 -8.13 22.40 21.52
N LYS A 26 -8.97 22.96 20.64
CA LYS A 26 -9.36 22.33 19.36
C LYS A 26 -8.15 22.04 18.46
N HIS A 27 -7.12 22.88 18.47
CA HIS A 27 -5.92 22.64 17.65
C HIS A 27 -5.01 21.52 18.19
N GLU A 28 -5.19 21.08 19.44
CA GLU A 28 -4.43 19.98 20.05
C GLU A 28 -5.13 18.61 19.83
N LEU A 29 -6.23 18.57 19.06
CA LEU A 29 -7.03 17.36 18.91
C LEU A 29 -6.25 16.23 18.22
N GLY A 30 -6.40 15.02 18.76
CA GLY A 30 -6.10 13.76 18.09
C GLY A 30 -7.39 13.10 17.57
N ARG A 31 -7.24 12.14 16.65
CA ARG A 31 -8.32 11.28 16.16
C ARG A 31 -7.89 9.82 16.31
N GLN A 32 -8.86 8.92 16.48
CA GLN A 32 -8.60 7.48 16.52
C GLN A 32 -7.85 7.03 15.25
N PRO A 33 -6.88 6.09 15.33
CA PRO A 33 -6.25 5.48 14.15
C PRO A 33 -7.28 4.83 13.22
N ALA A 34 -6.92 4.70 11.94
CA ALA A 34 -7.78 4.12 10.92
C ALA A 34 -7.76 2.58 10.91
N MET A 35 -6.62 1.97 11.29
CA MET A 35 -6.39 0.53 11.28
C MET A 35 -6.84 -0.14 9.98
N THR A 36 -6.36 0.39 8.84
CA THR A 36 -6.75 -0.04 7.50
C THR A 36 -6.54 -1.54 7.31
N LYS A 37 -7.59 -2.24 6.88
CA LYS A 37 -7.57 -3.68 6.61
C LYS A 37 -7.55 -3.98 5.12
N ILE A 38 -7.16 -5.20 4.78
CA ILE A 38 -7.32 -5.71 3.41
C ILE A 38 -8.79 -6.04 3.16
N GLY A 39 -9.34 -5.58 2.04
CA GLY A 39 -10.71 -5.86 1.63
C GLY A 39 -11.29 -4.77 0.72
N ALA A 40 -12.57 -4.94 0.34
CA ALA A 40 -13.25 -4.03 -0.59
C ALA A 40 -13.07 -2.56 -0.21
N ARG A 41 -12.63 -1.75 -1.17
CA ARG A 41 -12.26 -0.35 -1.00
C ARG A 41 -13.32 0.44 -0.23
N ARG A 42 -12.94 0.93 0.95
CA ARG A 42 -13.75 1.84 1.78
C ARG A 42 -12.88 2.96 2.33
N VAL A 43 -13.14 4.18 1.87
CA VAL A 43 -12.38 5.39 2.23
C VAL A 43 -13.35 6.47 2.67
N HIS A 44 -13.06 7.10 3.81
CA HIS A 44 -13.84 8.22 4.36
C HIS A 44 -13.04 9.51 4.29
N THR A 45 -13.67 10.59 3.86
CA THR A 45 -13.12 11.94 3.93
C THR A 45 -13.21 12.47 5.36
N VAL A 46 -12.16 13.15 5.82
CA VAL A 46 -12.12 13.78 7.14
C VAL A 46 -11.64 15.22 6.99
N ARG A 47 -12.51 16.18 7.32
CA ARG A 47 -12.15 17.60 7.39
C ARG A 47 -11.11 17.85 8.48
N VAL A 48 -10.08 18.63 8.14
CA VAL A 48 -9.00 19.02 9.05
C VAL A 48 -8.92 20.55 9.20
N ARG A 49 -7.98 21.03 10.03
CA ARG A 49 -7.75 22.45 10.24
C ARG A 49 -7.37 23.14 8.93
N GLY A 50 -7.85 24.37 8.72
CA GLY A 50 -7.60 25.14 7.51
C GLY A 50 -8.53 24.81 6.34
N GLY A 51 -9.57 24.01 6.56
CA GLY A 51 -10.56 23.67 5.52
C GLY A 51 -10.16 22.50 4.62
N ASN A 52 -8.94 21.99 4.74
CA ASN A 52 -8.46 20.84 3.96
C ASN A 52 -9.18 19.53 4.33
N GLU A 53 -9.05 18.54 3.46
CA GLU A 53 -9.54 17.19 3.66
C GLU A 53 -8.41 16.16 3.68
N LYS A 54 -8.58 15.10 4.48
CA LYS A 54 -7.69 13.93 4.48
C LYS A 54 -8.50 12.68 4.25
N GLN A 55 -7.98 11.78 3.42
CA GLN A 55 -8.59 10.50 3.12
C GLN A 55 -8.19 9.47 4.18
N ARG A 56 -9.17 8.87 4.84
CA ARG A 56 -8.99 7.78 5.80
C ARG A 56 -9.47 6.48 5.17
N ALA A 57 -8.53 5.70 4.69
CA ALA A 57 -8.80 4.33 4.27
C ALA A 57 -9.15 3.47 5.48
N LEU A 58 -10.25 2.73 5.41
CA LEU A 58 -10.62 1.69 6.37
C LEU A 58 -10.36 0.30 5.78
N ARG A 59 -10.60 0.15 4.47
CA ARG A 59 -10.32 -1.07 3.72
C ARG A 59 -9.73 -0.72 2.36
N LEU A 60 -8.69 -1.44 1.97
CA LEU A 60 -8.06 -1.37 0.65
C LEU A 60 -7.62 -2.76 0.21
N ASP A 61 -7.84 -3.08 -1.04
CA ASP A 61 -7.47 -4.34 -1.68
C ASP A 61 -6.48 -4.13 -2.84
N VAL A 62 -6.34 -2.91 -3.34
CA VAL A 62 -5.44 -2.56 -4.44
C VAL A 62 -4.50 -1.42 -4.08
N GLY A 63 -3.29 -1.46 -4.63
CA GLY A 63 -2.27 -0.42 -4.51
C GLY A 63 -1.55 -0.18 -5.84
N ASN A 64 -0.80 0.92 -5.91
CA ASN A 64 0.10 1.18 -7.04
C ASN A 64 1.52 0.83 -6.60
N PHE A 65 2.12 -0.17 -7.24
CA PHE A 65 3.44 -0.68 -6.88
C PHE A 65 4.41 -0.46 -8.05
N ALA A 66 5.67 -0.19 -7.74
CA ALA A 66 6.71 0.09 -8.72
C ALA A 66 7.78 -1.00 -8.67
N TRP A 67 8.14 -1.51 -9.85
CA TRP A 67 9.30 -2.35 -10.08
C TRP A 67 10.48 -1.44 -10.48
N GLY A 68 11.36 -1.15 -9.52
CA GLY A 68 12.39 -0.12 -9.66
C GLY A 68 13.45 -0.40 -10.73
N SER A 69 13.87 -1.65 -10.91
CA SER A 69 14.90 -1.99 -11.92
C SER A 69 14.40 -1.83 -13.35
N GLU A 70 13.12 -2.10 -13.59
CA GLU A 70 12.48 -2.04 -14.91
C GLU A 70 11.74 -0.72 -15.15
N ASN A 71 11.76 0.19 -14.18
CA ASN A 71 10.99 1.45 -14.16
C ASN A 71 9.50 1.27 -14.55
N ALA A 72 8.90 0.17 -14.09
CA ALA A 72 7.52 -0.19 -14.41
C ALA A 72 6.62 -0.02 -13.18
N THR A 73 5.52 0.70 -13.33
CA THR A 73 4.55 0.91 -12.25
C THR A 73 3.19 0.35 -12.64
N LYS A 74 2.59 -0.47 -11.78
CA LYS A 74 1.30 -1.12 -12.04
C LYS A 74 0.40 -1.07 -10.82
N LYS A 75 -0.91 -0.96 -11.10
CA LYS A 75 -1.96 -1.16 -10.12
C LYS A 75 -2.13 -2.65 -9.89
N VAL A 76 -1.94 -3.10 -8.65
CA VAL A 76 -1.91 -4.50 -8.28
C VAL A 76 -2.73 -4.75 -7.02
N ARG A 77 -3.32 -5.94 -6.91
CA ARG A 77 -4.04 -6.40 -5.72
C ARG A 77 -3.06 -6.79 -4.61
N ILE A 78 -3.38 -6.39 -3.39
CA ILE A 78 -2.66 -6.76 -2.16
C ILE A 78 -3.28 -8.06 -1.63
N ILE A 79 -2.44 -9.06 -1.39
CA ILE A 79 -2.88 -10.37 -0.91
C ILE A 79 -2.89 -10.39 0.62
N ARG A 80 -1.74 -10.14 1.25
CA ARG A 80 -1.58 -10.14 2.71
C ARG A 80 -0.40 -9.30 3.17
N VAL A 81 -0.38 -8.97 4.46
CA VAL A 81 0.80 -8.41 5.12
C VAL A 81 1.65 -9.56 5.62
N VAL A 82 2.93 -9.58 5.25
CA VAL A 82 3.87 -10.66 5.64
C VAL A 82 4.68 -10.24 6.86
N TYR A 83 5.10 -8.98 6.92
CA TYR A 83 5.96 -8.50 7.98
C TYR A 83 5.71 -7.02 8.32
N ASN A 84 5.94 -6.68 9.58
CA ASN A 84 5.89 -5.31 10.08
C ASN A 84 7.03 -5.07 11.08
N PRO A 85 7.83 -4.00 10.93
CA PRO A 85 8.97 -3.75 11.81
C PRO A 85 8.59 -3.22 13.20
N THR A 86 7.37 -2.71 13.38
CA THR A 86 6.96 -2.03 14.62
C THR A 86 6.19 -2.94 15.56
N ASN A 87 5.32 -3.80 15.03
CA ASN A 87 4.47 -4.69 15.84
C ASN A 87 3.96 -5.90 15.04
N ASN A 88 4.15 -7.10 15.58
CA ASN A 88 3.70 -8.38 14.99
C ASN A 88 2.17 -8.54 14.97
N GLU A 89 1.43 -7.90 15.87
CA GLU A 89 -0.04 -7.95 15.88
C GLU A 89 -0.66 -7.30 14.63
N LEU A 90 0.08 -6.38 14.00
CA LEU A 90 -0.35 -5.77 12.74
C LEU A 90 -0.30 -6.77 11.58
N VAL A 91 0.61 -7.75 11.64
CA VAL A 91 0.71 -8.85 10.67
C VAL A 91 -0.46 -9.81 10.85
N ARG A 92 -0.69 -10.29 12.07
CA ARG A 92 -1.79 -11.23 12.40
C ARG A 92 -3.16 -10.74 11.95
N THR A 93 -3.36 -9.43 12.06
CA THR A 93 -4.64 -8.80 11.73
C THR A 93 -4.68 -8.19 10.32
N ASN A 94 -3.68 -8.43 9.47
CA ASN A 94 -3.56 -7.89 8.11
C ASN A 94 -3.81 -6.36 8.03
N THR A 95 -3.12 -5.60 8.88
CA THR A 95 -3.24 -4.14 8.93
C THR A 95 -2.21 -3.46 8.02
N LEU A 96 -2.68 -2.62 7.10
CA LEU A 96 -1.82 -1.85 6.20
C LEU A 96 -1.32 -0.58 6.90
N VAL A 97 0.00 -0.46 7.05
CA VAL A 97 0.69 0.72 7.61
C VAL A 97 1.93 1.06 6.79
N LYS A 98 2.47 2.27 6.95
CA LYS A 98 3.72 2.64 6.26
C LYS A 98 4.86 1.74 6.73
N GLY A 99 5.62 1.19 5.77
CA GLY A 99 6.78 0.33 6.05
C GLY A 99 6.45 -1.14 6.32
N CYS A 100 5.19 -1.57 6.18
CA CYS A 100 4.89 -2.99 6.17
C CYS A 100 5.37 -3.66 4.87
N ILE A 101 5.79 -4.91 4.96
CA ILE A 101 6.10 -5.75 3.79
C ILE A 101 4.84 -6.51 3.42
N VAL A 102 4.42 -6.39 2.17
CA VAL A 102 3.18 -6.98 1.65
C VAL A 102 3.48 -7.92 0.50
N GLU A 103 2.66 -8.95 0.39
CA GLU A 103 2.62 -9.82 -0.77
C GLU A 103 1.58 -9.29 -1.76
N ILE A 104 1.97 -9.17 -3.02
CA ILE A 104 1.15 -8.62 -4.10
C ILE A 104 0.97 -9.64 -5.21
N ASP A 105 -0.07 -9.46 -6.02
CA ASP A 105 -0.30 -10.27 -7.22
C ASP A 105 0.77 -10.01 -8.30
N ALA A 106 1.45 -11.07 -8.76
CA ALA A 106 2.49 -10.95 -9.77
C ALA A 106 1.96 -10.78 -11.20
N THR A 107 0.68 -11.09 -11.46
CA THR A 107 0.13 -11.17 -12.82
C THR A 107 0.29 -9.90 -13.65
N PRO A 108 0.08 -8.66 -13.14
CA PRO A 108 0.17 -7.46 -13.97
C PRO A 108 1.61 -7.13 -14.39
N PHE A 109 2.59 -7.50 -13.56
CA PHE A 109 4.01 -7.33 -13.88
C PHE A 109 4.50 -8.42 -14.84
N ARG A 110 4.07 -9.67 -14.64
CA ARG A 110 4.39 -10.78 -15.55
C ARG A 110 3.89 -10.50 -16.97
N GLN A 111 2.63 -10.11 -17.13
CA GLN A 111 2.06 -9.73 -18.43
C GLN A 111 2.82 -8.57 -19.08
N TRP A 112 3.19 -7.55 -18.29
CA TRP A 112 3.98 -6.43 -18.79
C TRP A 112 5.37 -6.87 -19.28
N TYR A 113 6.04 -7.74 -18.53
CA TYR A 113 7.37 -8.24 -18.86
C TYR A 113 7.36 -9.10 -20.14
N GLU A 114 6.41 -10.04 -20.25
CA GLU A 114 6.24 -10.88 -21.46
C GLU A 114 5.96 -10.01 -22.70
N ASN A 115 5.14 -8.96 -22.56
CA ASN A 115 4.88 -8.01 -23.65
C ASN A 115 6.13 -7.19 -24.03
N ARG A 116 6.90 -6.74 -23.03
CA ARG A 116 8.06 -5.87 -23.23
C ARG A 116 9.24 -6.60 -23.85
N TYR A 117 9.54 -7.81 -23.39
CA TYR A 117 10.75 -8.53 -23.78
C TYR A 117 10.49 -9.76 -24.67
N ALA A 118 9.23 -10.20 -24.85
CA ALA A 118 8.94 -11.49 -25.51
C ALA A 118 9.61 -12.70 -24.84
N VAL A 119 9.97 -12.58 -23.55
CA VAL A 119 10.53 -13.69 -22.78
C VAL A 119 9.49 -14.18 -21.79
N ALA A 120 9.25 -15.49 -21.77
CA ALA A 120 8.34 -16.12 -20.83
C ALA A 120 8.92 -16.03 -19.40
N LEU A 121 8.12 -15.56 -18.45
CA LEU A 121 8.54 -15.40 -17.05
C LEU A 121 7.64 -16.22 -16.13
N GLY A 122 8.21 -17.20 -15.42
CA GLY A 122 7.50 -17.97 -14.39
C GLY A 122 6.41 -18.93 -14.90
N ARG A 123 6.45 -19.34 -16.18
CA ARG A 123 5.59 -20.42 -16.70
C ARG A 123 6.07 -21.77 -16.17
N LYS A 124 5.15 -22.63 -15.72
CA LYS A 124 5.48 -24.02 -15.33
C LYS A 124 5.87 -24.83 -16.56
N ALA A 125 6.76 -25.81 -16.39
CA ALA A 125 7.02 -26.81 -17.43
C ALA A 125 5.67 -27.49 -17.80
N ASN A 126 5.33 -27.50 -19.08
CA ASN A 126 4.06 -27.98 -19.66
C ASN A 126 2.82 -27.07 -19.47
N PHE A 127 2.99 -25.79 -19.17
CA PHE A 127 1.86 -24.86 -19.16
C PHE A 127 1.34 -24.60 -20.59
N LYS A 128 0.16 -25.16 -20.91
CA LYS A 128 -0.60 -24.84 -22.12
C LYS A 128 -1.51 -23.65 -21.83
N MET A 129 -1.48 -22.65 -22.72
CA MET A 129 -2.44 -21.53 -22.67
C MET A 129 -3.84 -22.04 -22.98
N HIS A 130 -4.86 -21.39 -22.42
CA HIS A 130 -6.25 -21.68 -22.74
C HIS A 130 -6.54 -21.29 -24.19
N GLU A 131 -7.28 -22.13 -24.91
CA GLU A 131 -7.65 -21.88 -26.32
C GLU A 131 -8.41 -20.54 -26.43
N GLY A 132 -7.88 -19.60 -27.21
CA GLY A 132 -8.49 -18.28 -27.47
C GLY A 132 -7.71 -17.07 -26.94
N GLU A 133 -6.67 -17.24 -26.12
CA GLU A 133 -5.80 -16.13 -25.69
C GLU A 133 -4.54 -16.08 -26.58
N GLU A 134 -4.33 -14.99 -27.33
CA GLU A 134 -3.12 -14.80 -28.13
C GLU A 134 -1.91 -14.66 -27.22
N ASP A 135 -0.94 -15.58 -27.33
CA ASP A 135 0.28 -15.52 -26.55
C ASP A 135 1.13 -14.30 -26.99
N PRO A 136 1.41 -13.34 -26.09
CA PRO A 136 2.19 -12.16 -26.48
C PRO A 136 3.60 -12.47 -26.98
N LEU A 137 4.11 -13.69 -26.71
CA LEU A 137 5.35 -14.20 -27.29
C LEU A 137 5.24 -14.55 -28.78
N THR A 138 4.13 -15.16 -29.22
CA THR A 138 3.97 -15.63 -30.62
C THR A 138 3.41 -14.54 -31.54
N LYS A 139 3.05 -13.39 -30.99
CA LYS A 139 2.59 -12.24 -31.77
C LYS A 139 3.65 -11.82 -32.80
N ALA A 140 3.25 -11.80 -34.08
CA ALA A 140 4.12 -11.36 -35.17
C ALA A 140 4.57 -9.91 -34.95
N ARG A 141 5.89 -9.70 -34.86
CA ARG A 141 6.51 -8.37 -34.68
C ARG A 141 7.23 -7.98 -35.98
N GLY A 142 7.19 -6.70 -36.32
CA GLY A 142 7.94 -6.19 -37.48
C GLY A 142 9.45 -6.37 -37.31
N LYS A 143 10.18 -6.60 -38.40
CA LYS A 143 11.62 -6.94 -38.41
C LYS A 143 12.53 -5.97 -37.62
N LYS A 144 12.16 -4.68 -37.51
CA LYS A 144 12.92 -3.69 -36.73
C LYS A 144 12.78 -3.89 -35.21
N VAL A 145 11.63 -4.35 -34.75
CA VAL A 145 11.32 -4.51 -33.32
C VAL A 145 11.92 -5.80 -32.77
N SER A 146 12.00 -6.86 -33.60
CA SER A 146 12.61 -8.14 -33.21
C SER A 146 14.13 -8.10 -33.07
N HIS A 147 14.82 -7.11 -33.66
CA HIS A 147 16.29 -6.98 -33.56
C HIS A 147 16.73 -6.14 -32.35
N LEU A 148 15.82 -5.36 -31.77
CA LEU A 148 16.05 -4.48 -30.61
C LEU A 148 15.71 -5.13 -29.26
N MET A 149 15.19 -6.35 -29.29
CA MET A 149 14.83 -7.17 -28.12
C MET A 149 15.75 -8.37 -28.05
#